data_AF-A0A3L6DYS3-F1
#
_entry.id   AF-A0A3L6DYS3-F1
#
_cell.length_a   1.000
_cell.length_b   1.000
_cell.length_c   1.000
_cell.angle_alpha   90.00
_cell.angle_beta   90.00
_cell.angle_gamma   90.00
#
_symmetry.space_group_name_H-M   'P 1'
#
loop_
_entity.id
_entity.type
_entity.pdbx_description
1 polymer ?
#
loop_
_entity_poly.entity_id
_entity_poly.type
_entity_poly.pdbx_seq_one_letter_code
_entity_poly.pdbx_strand_id
1 'polypeptide(L)'
;MPKHDNISAIIGSIYTNITENFNDHVYLEQRAILTPTNEIADLINEKVVQLIPGHSKEYTSSDRIAPHSNRNGTYDLLYPIEFLHSLNGNNFPQHKLILKKGVPIVLLRNLNQPEGLCNGTRRIVTALGEMVLEAQIIT
;
A
#
# COMPACT_ATOMS: atom_id res chain seq x y z
N MET A 1 31.66 11.51 -5.67
CA MET A 1 30.63 11.01 -6.61
C MET A 1 29.33 11.73 -6.29
N PRO A 2 28.58 12.28 -7.27
CA PRO A 2 27.26 12.80 -6.97
C PRO A 2 26.42 11.63 -6.45
N LYS A 3 25.75 11.81 -5.31
CA LYS A 3 24.78 10.85 -4.79
C LYS A 3 23.59 10.84 -5.75
N HIS A 4 23.69 10.11 -6.86
CA HIS A 4 22.53 9.77 -7.65
C HIS A 4 21.55 9.05 -6.72
N ASP A 5 20.29 9.49 -6.74
CA ASP A 5 19.22 8.82 -6.02
C ASP A 5 19.05 7.42 -6.63
N ASN A 6 19.69 6.43 -6.01
CA ASN A 6 19.71 5.04 -6.47
C ASN A 6 18.29 4.47 -6.60
N ILE A 7 17.35 4.93 -5.76
CA ILE A 7 15.95 4.49 -5.81
C ILE A 7 15.27 5.02 -7.06
N SER A 8 15.41 6.33 -7.33
CA SER A 8 14.87 6.92 -8.55
C SER A 8 15.49 6.30 -9.81
N ALA A 9 16.78 5.95 -9.77
CA ALA A 9 17.44 5.27 -10.88
C ALA A 9 16.89 3.86 -11.13
N ILE A 10 16.64 3.07 -10.08
CA ILE A 10 16.03 1.73 -10.19
C ILE A 10 14.58 1.82 -10.68
N ILE A 11 13.80 2.76 -10.14
CA ILE A 11 12.42 2.97 -10.59
C ILE A 11 12.40 3.36 -12.07
N GLY A 12 13.27 4.29 -12.48
CA GLY A 12 13.36 4.73 -13.87
C GLY A 12 13.83 3.64 -14.85
N SER A 13 14.66 2.69 -14.39
CA SER A 13 15.14 1.59 -15.24
C SER A 13 14.11 0.48 -15.42
N ILE A 14 13.31 0.18 -14.40
CA ILE A 14 12.26 -0.86 -14.45
C ILE A 14 10.96 -0.30 -15.01
N TYR A 15 10.50 0.83 -14.48
CA TYR A 15 9.27 1.51 -14.87
C TYR A 15 9.55 2.69 -15.81
N THR A 16 10.05 2.38 -17.01
CA THR A 16 10.28 3.36 -18.08
C THR A 16 8.98 4.07 -18.46
N ASN A 17 8.93 5.40 -18.33
CA ASN A 17 7.75 6.24 -18.59
C ASN A 17 6.48 5.84 -17.80
N ILE A 18 6.61 5.58 -16.50
CA ILE A 18 5.46 5.20 -15.66
C ILE A 18 4.30 6.21 -15.73
N THR A 19 4.58 7.50 -15.89
CA THR A 19 3.58 8.57 -16.01
C THR A 19 2.66 8.42 -17.22
N GLU A 20 3.14 7.76 -18.27
CA GLU A 20 2.39 7.52 -19.52
C GLU A 20 1.73 6.13 -19.50
N ASN A 21 2.41 5.14 -18.92
CA ASN A 21 2.03 3.73 -18.99
C ASN A 21 1.32 3.20 -17.73
N PHE A 22 1.03 4.03 -16.72
CA PHE A 22 0.39 3.59 -15.46
C PHE A 22 -1.01 2.98 -15.64
N ASN A 23 -1.67 3.19 -16.79
CA ASN A 23 -2.96 2.56 -17.10
C ASN A 23 -2.81 1.33 -18.03
N ASP A 24 -1.59 1.00 -18.46
CA ASP A 24 -1.34 -0.18 -19.28
C ASP A 24 -1.13 -1.40 -18.38
N HIS A 25 -2.11 -2.31 -18.44
CA HIS A 25 -2.10 -3.55 -17.67
C HIS A 25 -0.90 -4.44 -18.00
N VAL A 26 -0.56 -4.60 -19.28
CA VAL A 26 0.54 -5.46 -19.74
C VAL A 26 1.87 -4.87 -19.30
N TYR A 27 2.00 -3.55 -19.37
CA TYR A 27 3.18 -2.83 -18.88
C TYR A 27 3.42 -3.09 -17.38
N LEU A 28 2.37 -2.99 -16.55
CA LEU A 28 2.47 -3.18 -15.10
C LEU A 28 2.63 -4.65 -14.69
N GLU A 29 2.00 -5.57 -15.42
CA GLU A 29 2.07 -7.01 -15.17
C GLU A 29 3.52 -7.52 -15.19
N GLN A 30 4.27 -7.12 -16.22
CA GLN A 30 5.61 -7.62 -16.53
C GLN A 30 6.73 -7.04 -15.66
N ARG A 31 6.41 -6.16 -14.70
CA ARG A 31 7.38 -5.40 -13.92
C ARG A 31 7.19 -5.64 -12.43
N ALA A 32 8.31 -5.79 -11.73
CA ALA A 32 8.38 -5.87 -10.28
C ALA A 32 9.74 -5.36 -9.82
N ILE A 33 9.78 -4.78 -8.61
CA ILE A 33 11.02 -4.47 -7.91
C ILE A 33 11.04 -5.32 -6.64
N LEU A 34 12.09 -6.12 -6.48
CA LEU A 34 12.30 -6.96 -5.30
C LEU A 34 13.35 -6.31 -4.42
N THR A 35 13.06 -6.20 -3.12
CA THR A 35 13.97 -5.61 -2.13
C THR A 35 14.24 -6.60 -1.01
N PRO A 36 15.39 -6.50 -0.32
CA PRO A 36 15.71 -7.38 0.80
C PRO A 36 14.93 -7.03 2.08
N THR A 37 14.42 -5.80 2.21
CA THR A 37 13.66 -5.35 3.39
C THR A 37 12.37 -4.64 2.99
N ASN A 38 11.37 -4.73 3.87
CA ASN A 38 10.08 -4.01 3.71
C ASN A 38 10.28 -2.50 3.77
N GLU A 39 11.20 -2.00 4.58
CA GLU A 39 11.50 -0.56 4.67
C GLU A 39 11.92 0.03 3.31
N ILE A 40 12.75 -0.69 2.56
CA ILE A 40 13.15 -0.26 1.21
C ILE A 40 11.97 -0.43 0.22
N ALA A 41 11.16 -1.49 0.38
CA ALA A 41 9.96 -1.68 -0.44
C ALA A 41 8.99 -0.50 -0.26
N ASP A 42 8.73 -0.09 0.99
CA ASP A 42 7.84 1.01 1.34
C ASP A 42 8.34 2.32 0.73
N LEU A 43 9.63 2.62 0.83
CA LEU A 43 10.23 3.81 0.22
C LEU A 43 10.09 3.83 -1.31
N ILE A 44 10.27 2.68 -1.97
CA ILE A 44 10.06 2.55 -3.42
C ILE A 44 8.58 2.71 -3.77
N ASN A 45 7.68 2.07 -3.01
CA ASN A 45 6.23 2.15 -3.22
C ASN A 45 5.74 3.59 -3.09
N GLU A 46 6.16 4.32 -2.05
CA GLU A 46 5.84 5.74 -1.87
C GLU A 46 6.28 6.58 -3.07
N LYS A 47 7.50 6.36 -3.56
CA LYS A 47 8.04 7.08 -4.72
C LYS A 47 7.27 6.77 -6.00
N VAL A 48 6.91 5.50 -6.23
CA VAL A 48 6.11 5.07 -7.39
C VAL A 48 4.72 5.70 -7.35
N VAL A 49 4.05 5.72 -6.19
CA VAL A 49 2.75 6.40 -6.02
C VAL A 49 2.86 7.90 -6.28
N GLN A 50 3.96 8.54 -5.87
CA GLN A 50 4.19 9.96 -6.17
C GLN A 50 4.33 10.24 -7.67
N LEU A 51 4.99 9.34 -8.42
CA LEU A 51 5.20 9.48 -9.87
C LEU A 51 3.92 9.29 -10.68
N ILE A 52 2.99 8.44 -10.24
CA ILE A 52 1.72 8.22 -10.95
C ILE A 52 0.88 9.52 -10.93
N PRO A 53 0.40 10.00 -12.09
CA PRO A 53 -0.38 11.23 -12.15
C PRO A 53 -1.77 11.06 -11.51
N GLY A 54 -2.40 12.19 -11.18
CA GLY A 54 -3.75 12.23 -10.62
C GLY A 54 -3.79 12.47 -9.11
N HIS A 55 -5.00 12.59 -8.58
CA HIS A 55 -5.25 12.94 -7.18
C HIS A 55 -4.97 11.75 -6.26
N SER A 56 -4.17 12.00 -5.23
CA SER A 56 -4.00 11.07 -4.12
C SER A 56 -5.22 11.11 -3.19
N LYS A 57 -5.63 9.93 -2.73
CA LYS A 57 -6.54 9.77 -1.61
C LYS A 57 -5.81 9.08 -0.46
N GLU A 58 -6.00 9.62 0.73
CA GLU A 58 -5.45 9.10 1.97
C GLU A 58 -6.55 8.35 2.74
N TYR A 59 -6.24 7.14 3.17
CA TYR A 59 -7.05 6.36 4.09
C TYR A 59 -6.27 6.17 5.39
N THR A 60 -6.90 6.50 6.50
CA THR A 60 -6.34 6.31 7.84
C THR A 60 -6.97 5.10 8.51
N SER A 61 -6.20 4.34 9.28
CA SER A 61 -6.73 3.25 10.08
C SER A 61 -7.64 3.78 11.19
N SER A 62 -8.58 2.93 11.62
CA SER A 62 -9.43 3.16 12.78
C SER A 62 -9.08 2.13 13.84
N ASP A 63 -8.05 2.44 14.63
CA ASP A 63 -7.48 1.52 15.60
C ASP A 63 -8.14 1.67 16.98
N ARG A 64 -8.45 0.54 17.61
CA ARG A 64 -8.98 0.51 18.96
C ARG A 64 -8.58 -0.78 19.67
N ILE A 65 -8.37 -0.68 20.98
CA ILE A 65 -8.15 -1.83 21.85
C ILE A 65 -9.48 -2.57 22.03
N ALA A 66 -9.44 -3.90 21.91
CA ALA A 66 -10.63 -4.71 22.13
C ALA A 66 -11.08 -4.63 23.61
N PRO A 67 -12.38 -4.42 23.89
CA PRO A 67 -12.89 -4.44 25.25
C PRO A 67 -12.71 -5.83 25.86
N HIS A 68 -12.16 -5.90 27.08
CA HIS A 68 -12.00 -7.15 27.82
C HIS A 68 -12.85 -7.11 29.08
N SER A 69 -13.63 -8.17 29.31
CA SER A 69 -14.71 -8.27 30.30
C SER A 69 -14.32 -8.08 31.77
N ASN A 70 -13.02 -8.05 32.09
CA ASN A 70 -12.51 -7.99 33.47
C ASN A 70 -11.83 -6.66 33.87
N ARG A 71 -11.94 -5.55 33.12
CA ARG A 71 -10.93 -4.46 33.26
C ARG A 71 -11.48 -3.03 33.33
N ASN A 72 -10.96 -2.31 34.32
CA ASN A 72 -11.38 -0.98 34.78
C ASN A 72 -10.80 0.18 33.95
N GLY A 73 -11.00 0.22 32.63
CA GLY A 73 -10.74 1.41 31.80
C GLY A 73 -9.29 1.92 31.72
N THR A 74 -8.30 1.19 32.22
CA THR A 74 -6.90 1.66 32.33
C THR A 74 -6.04 1.49 31.07
N TYR A 75 -6.53 0.78 30.04
CA TYR A 75 -5.71 0.48 28.86
C TYR A 75 -5.60 1.61 27.86
N ASP A 76 -6.61 2.48 27.77
CA ASP A 76 -6.56 3.66 26.91
C ASP A 76 -5.44 4.63 27.37
N LEU A 77 -5.08 4.58 28.67
CA LEU A 77 -3.94 5.32 29.22
C LEU A 77 -2.58 4.63 28.96
N LEU A 78 -2.57 3.30 28.80
CA LEU A 78 -1.36 2.52 28.56
C LEU A 78 -0.98 2.45 27.08
N TYR A 79 -1.97 2.51 26.20
CA TYR A 79 -1.81 2.41 24.76
C TYR A 79 -2.52 3.59 24.09
N PRO A 80 -1.89 4.77 24.10
CA PRO A 80 -2.46 5.96 23.47
C PRO A 80 -2.60 5.75 21.96
N ILE A 81 -3.47 6.53 21.32
CA ILE A 81 -3.77 6.35 19.89
C ILE A 81 -2.53 6.55 19.00
N GLU A 82 -1.60 7.42 19.42
CA GLU A 82 -0.31 7.63 18.75
C GLU A 82 0.55 6.36 18.77
N PHE A 83 0.49 5.58 19.86
CA PHE A 83 1.15 4.28 19.93
C PHE A 83 0.49 3.30 18.95
N LEU A 84 -0.84 3.25 18.89
CA LEU A 84 -1.57 2.38 17.96
C LEU A 84 -1.24 2.72 16.49
N HIS A 85 -1.22 4.01 16.15
CA HIS A 85 -0.85 4.47 14.80
C HIS A 85 0.62 4.17 14.43
N SER A 86 1.49 4.00 15.43
CA SER A 86 2.90 3.64 15.21
C SER A 86 3.14 2.15 14.99
N LEU A 87 2.11 1.31 15.18
CA LEU A 87 2.24 -0.13 14.98
C LEU A 87 2.47 -0.44 13.50
N ASN A 88 3.67 -0.93 13.22
CA ASN A 88 4.05 -1.42 11.91
C ASN A 88 4.61 -2.84 12.06
N GLY A 89 3.78 -3.84 11.72
CA GLY A 89 4.10 -5.25 11.88
C GLY A 89 3.75 -6.05 10.64
N ASN A 90 4.36 -7.22 10.48
CA ASN A 90 4.07 -8.11 9.34
C ASN A 90 2.56 -8.39 9.24
N ASN A 91 2.02 -8.28 8.02
CA ASN A 91 0.60 -8.45 7.71
C ASN A 91 -0.36 -7.44 8.36
N PHE A 92 0.15 -6.37 8.97
CA PHE A 92 -0.64 -5.23 9.39
C PHE A 92 -0.46 -4.09 8.36
N PRO A 93 -1.55 -3.52 7.84
CA PRO A 93 -1.43 -2.31 7.04
C PRO A 93 -0.91 -1.17 7.93
N GLN A 94 -0.12 -0.28 7.34
CA GLN A 94 0.29 0.96 8.01
C GLN A 94 -0.95 1.81 8.33
N HIS A 95 -0.86 2.65 9.36
CA HIS A 95 -1.93 3.59 9.73
C HIS A 95 -2.37 4.46 8.55
N LYS A 96 -1.44 4.87 7.70
CA LYS A 96 -1.69 5.76 6.57
C LYS A 96 -1.48 5.02 5.25
N LEU A 97 -2.52 4.95 4.43
CA LEU A 97 -2.47 4.38 3.09
C LEU A 97 -2.82 5.45 2.06
N ILE A 98 -1.84 5.83 1.25
CA ILE A 98 -2.00 6.82 0.17
C ILE A 98 -2.10 6.09 -1.16
N LEU A 99 -3.19 6.33 -1.90
CA LEU A 99 -3.45 5.68 -3.20
C LEU A 99 -3.82 6.71 -4.27
N LYS A 100 -3.60 6.33 -5.53
CA LYS A 100 -4.10 7.04 -6.71
C LYS A 100 -4.75 6.03 -7.64
N LYS A 101 -5.62 6.51 -8.53
CA LYS A 101 -6.10 5.70 -9.65
C LYS A 101 -4.91 5.26 -10.52
N GLY A 102 -4.90 3.99 -10.92
CA GLY A 102 -3.84 3.36 -11.71
C GLY A 102 -2.65 2.84 -10.89
N VAL A 103 -2.66 2.98 -9.57
CA VAL A 103 -1.62 2.39 -8.71
C VAL A 103 -1.82 0.87 -8.61
N PRO A 104 -0.76 0.06 -8.83
CA PRO A 104 -0.78 -1.36 -8.49
C PRO A 104 -0.79 -1.56 -6.97
N ILE A 105 -1.66 -2.44 -6.48
CA ILE A 105 -1.79 -2.83 -5.09
C ILE A 105 -1.75 -4.35 -4.95
N VAL A 106 -1.41 -4.83 -3.75
CA VAL A 106 -1.44 -6.26 -3.40
C VAL A 106 -2.39 -6.46 -2.23
N LEU A 107 -3.22 -7.51 -2.31
CA LEU A 107 -4.12 -7.86 -1.22
C LEU A 107 -3.33 -8.54 -0.10
N LEU A 108 -3.49 -8.08 1.15
CA LEU A 108 -2.78 -8.64 2.32
C LEU A 108 -3.57 -9.73 3.07
N ARG A 109 -4.85 -9.93 2.75
CA ARG A 109 -5.74 -10.87 3.45
C ARG A 109 -6.63 -11.62 2.47
N ASN A 110 -7.01 -12.85 2.82
CA ASN A 110 -8.00 -13.60 2.06
C ASN A 110 -9.40 -13.00 2.30
N LEU A 111 -10.06 -12.57 1.22
CA LEU A 111 -11.44 -12.07 1.26
C LEU A 111 -12.41 -13.08 0.64
N ASN A 112 -12.09 -13.58 -0.55
CA ASN A 112 -12.88 -14.56 -1.28
C ASN A 112 -11.97 -15.35 -2.25
N GLN A 113 -11.39 -16.44 -1.75
CA GLN A 113 -10.38 -17.21 -2.49
C GLN A 113 -10.92 -17.86 -3.78
N PRO A 114 -12.14 -18.41 -3.82
CA PRO A 114 -12.74 -18.90 -5.07
C PRO A 114 -12.76 -17.87 -6.20
N GLU A 115 -12.96 -16.59 -5.86
CA GLU A 115 -12.98 -15.46 -6.81
C GLU A 115 -11.60 -14.81 -7.02
N GLY A 116 -10.52 -15.45 -6.57
CA GLY A 116 -9.16 -14.91 -6.69
C GLY A 116 -8.90 -13.66 -5.82
N LEU A 117 -9.70 -13.43 -4.78
CA LEU A 117 -9.47 -12.38 -3.78
C LEU A 117 -8.71 -12.96 -2.59
N CYS A 118 -7.46 -13.36 -2.83
CA CYS A 118 -6.56 -13.96 -1.85
C CYS A 118 -5.32 -13.11 -1.57
N ASN A 119 -4.64 -13.41 -0.46
CA ASN A 119 -3.38 -12.74 -0.13
C ASN A 119 -2.36 -12.92 -1.27
N GLY A 120 -1.71 -11.84 -1.68
CA GLY A 120 -0.74 -11.81 -2.77
C GLY A 120 -1.32 -11.45 -4.14
N THR A 121 -2.65 -11.41 -4.32
CA THR A 121 -3.25 -11.01 -5.61
C THR A 121 -2.92 -9.56 -5.94
N ARG A 122 -2.31 -9.33 -7.11
CA ARG A 122 -2.00 -8.00 -7.65
C ARG A 122 -3.20 -7.41 -8.38
N ARG A 123 -3.50 -6.13 -8.10
CA ARG A 123 -4.61 -5.40 -8.72
C ARG A 123 -4.22 -3.97 -9.08
N ILE A 124 -4.92 -3.34 -10.01
CA ILE A 124 -4.79 -1.91 -10.34
C ILE A 124 -6.03 -1.18 -9.82
N VAL A 125 -5.82 -0.10 -9.07
CA VAL A 125 -6.91 0.76 -8.58
C VAL A 125 -7.60 1.45 -9.75
N THR A 126 -8.91 1.27 -9.90
CA THR A 126 -9.73 1.90 -10.97
C THR A 126 -10.58 3.06 -10.44
N ALA A 127 -10.96 3.02 -9.16
CA ALA A 127 -11.69 4.08 -8.47
C ALA A 127 -11.43 4.11 -6.96
N LEU A 128 -11.57 5.29 -6.36
CA LEU A 128 -11.32 5.56 -4.94
C LEU A 128 -12.55 6.29 -4.35
N GLY A 129 -13.38 5.58 -3.58
CA GLY A 129 -14.52 6.11 -2.84
C GLY A 129 -14.18 6.42 -1.38
N GLU A 130 -15.14 6.84 -0.56
CA GLU A 130 -14.91 7.06 0.89
C GLU A 130 -14.70 5.75 1.65
N MET A 131 -15.53 4.76 1.37
CA MET A 131 -15.52 3.46 2.07
C MET A 131 -15.37 2.28 1.09
N VAL A 132 -15.07 2.57 -0.18
CA VAL A 132 -15.00 1.57 -1.25
C VAL A 132 -13.77 1.84 -2.10
N LEU A 133 -13.00 0.80 -2.36
CA LEU A 133 -11.90 0.80 -3.31
C LEU A 133 -12.25 -0.16 -4.44
N GLU A 134 -12.18 0.33 -5.68
CA GLU A 134 -12.37 -0.49 -6.86
C GLU A 134 -11.00 -0.82 -7.47
N ALA A 135 -10.78 -2.10 -7.75
CA ALA A 135 -9.53 -2.54 -8.37
C ALA A 135 -9.72 -3.77 -9.26
N GLN A 136 -9.03 -3.77 -10.40
CA GLN A 136 -9.06 -4.84 -11.38
C GLN A 136 -7.86 -5.78 -11.22
N ILE A 137 -8.08 -7.08 -11.36
CA ILE A 137 -7.02 -8.10 -11.33
C ILE A 137 -6.05 -7.87 -12.49
N ILE A 138 -4.74 -7.94 -12.20
CA ILE A 138 -3.69 -7.91 -13.23
C ILE A 138 -3.38 -9.33 -13.73
N THR A 139 -3.37 -10.30 -12.82
CA THR A 139 -2.95 -11.70 -12.99
C THR A 139 -3.75 -12.62 -12.09
#